data_AF-A0A9W3PCG2-F1
#
_entry.id   AF-A0A9W3PCG2-F1
#
_cell.length_a   1.000
_cell.length_b   1.000
_cell.length_c   1.000
_cell.angle_alpha   90.00
_cell.angle_beta   90.00
_cell.angle_gamma   90.00
#
_symmetry.space_group_name_H-M   'P 1'
#
loop_
_entity.id
_entity.type
_entity.pdbx_description
1 polymer ?
#
loop_
_entity_poly.entity_id
_entity_poly.type
_entity_poly.pdbx_seq_one_letter_code
_entity_poly.pdbx_strand_id
1 'polypeptide(L)'
;MSSTPFSPMRRHLLATSVVAGVTAMLSTALHAATGDNGIRPFTAHIPDEALVDLRRRIAATRWPGRETVADESQGVRLARRSTTCIR
;
A
#
# COMPACT_ATOMS: atom_id res chain seq x y z
N MET A 1 54.63 26.54 -39.00
CA MET A 1 54.60 25.25 -38.26
C MET A 1 54.51 25.59 -36.78
N SER A 2 53.58 25.14 -35.96
CA SER A 2 52.44 24.24 -36.15
C SER A 2 51.38 24.61 -35.11
N SER A 3 50.15 24.40 -35.54
CA SER A 3 48.86 24.36 -34.85
C SER A 3 48.85 24.02 -33.36
N THR A 4 47.96 24.70 -32.63
CA THR A 4 47.32 24.18 -31.40
C THR A 4 46.70 22.80 -31.67
N PRO A 5 46.57 21.90 -30.68
CA PRO A 5 45.33 21.95 -29.91
C PRO A 5 45.45 21.58 -28.42
N PHE A 6 44.73 22.38 -27.65
CA PHE A 6 44.12 22.03 -26.38
C PHE A 6 43.16 20.84 -26.57
N SER A 7 43.26 19.84 -25.68
CA SER A 7 42.16 19.15 -25.00
C SER A 7 42.39 17.63 -24.88
N PRO A 8 42.68 17.12 -23.67
CA PRO A 8 42.71 15.70 -23.41
C PRO A 8 41.29 15.10 -23.33
N MET A 9 41.10 14.04 -24.11
CA MET A 9 40.34 12.82 -23.80
C MET A 9 38.89 12.91 -23.27
N ARG A 10 37.93 12.84 -24.20
CA ARG A 10 36.56 12.35 -23.91
C ARG A 10 36.48 10.83 -23.68
N ARG A 11 37.51 10.07 -24.07
CA ARG A 11 37.51 8.60 -24.09
C ARG A 11 38.12 7.92 -22.85
N HIS A 12 38.39 8.67 -21.77
CA HIS A 12 38.94 8.12 -20.52
C HIS A 12 38.05 8.36 -19.30
N LEU A 13 36.78 8.72 -19.51
CA LEU A 13 35.77 8.78 -18.45
C LEU A 13 34.81 7.58 -18.51
N LEU A 14 35.32 6.40 -18.84
CA LEU A 14 34.68 5.11 -18.58
C LEU A 14 35.66 4.19 -17.84
N ALA A 15 36.45 4.77 -16.94
CA ALA A 15 37.34 4.04 -16.06
C ALA A 15 36.66 3.87 -14.70
N THR A 16 36.28 2.62 -14.41
CA THR A 16 36.25 2.03 -13.06
C THR A 16 35.41 2.72 -11.99
N SER A 17 34.16 2.30 -11.84
CA SER A 17 33.47 2.32 -10.54
C SER A 17 32.43 1.20 -10.40
N VAL A 18 32.90 -0.06 -10.34
CA VAL A 18 32.07 -1.20 -9.91
C VAL A 18 32.72 -1.87 -8.70
N VAL A 19 32.67 -1.23 -7.53
CA VAL A 19 32.94 -1.94 -6.25
C VAL A 19 32.09 -1.39 -5.09
N ALA A 20 31.60 -0.15 -5.14
CA ALA A 20 30.82 0.43 -4.02
C ALA A 20 29.31 0.09 -3.99
N GLY A 21 28.79 -0.71 -4.94
CA GLY A 21 27.38 -1.12 -4.94
C GLY A 21 27.09 -2.39 -4.14
N VAL A 22 28.11 -3.24 -3.93
CA VAL A 22 27.92 -4.59 -3.36
C VAL A 22 27.63 -4.53 -1.86
N THR A 23 28.18 -3.56 -1.13
CA THR A 23 27.88 -3.36 0.31
C THR A 23 26.45 -2.91 0.56
N ALA A 24 25.90 -2.05 -0.30
CA ALA A 24 24.50 -1.63 -0.22
C ALA A 24 23.54 -2.78 -0.59
N MET A 25 23.84 -3.55 -1.65
CA MET A 25 23.03 -4.71 -2.06
C MET A 25 23.08 -5.85 -1.04
N LEU A 26 24.25 -6.10 -0.43
CA LEU A 26 24.41 -7.10 0.63
C LEU A 26 23.58 -6.73 1.87
N SER A 27 23.49 -5.46 2.22
CA SER A 27 22.71 -4.98 3.37
C SER A 27 21.21 -5.26 3.22
N THR A 28 20.64 -5.03 2.02
CA THR A 28 19.23 -5.32 1.73
C THR A 28 18.95 -6.82 1.64
N ALA A 29 19.88 -7.60 1.08
CA ALA A 29 19.78 -9.05 1.03
C ALA A 29 19.86 -9.67 2.43
N LEU A 30 20.71 -9.16 3.32
CA LEU A 30 20.73 -9.55 4.74
C LEU A 30 19.45 -9.15 5.46
N HIS A 31 18.94 -7.93 5.29
CA HIS A 31 17.65 -7.51 5.90
C HIS A 31 16.46 -8.37 5.43
N ALA A 32 16.43 -8.78 4.16
CA ALA A 32 15.42 -9.69 3.64
C ALA A 32 15.61 -11.13 4.14
N ALA A 33 16.87 -11.58 4.31
CA ALA A 33 17.20 -12.90 4.85
C ALA A 33 16.99 -13.02 6.36
N THR A 34 17.17 -11.93 7.12
CA THR A 34 16.85 -11.82 8.55
C THR A 34 15.46 -11.24 8.80
N GLY A 35 14.68 -11.02 7.74
CA GLY A 35 13.30 -10.60 7.85
C GLY A 35 12.56 -11.61 8.71
N ASP A 36 11.90 -11.13 9.75
CA ASP A 36 11.19 -11.95 10.71
C ASP A 36 9.94 -12.57 10.06
N ASN A 37 10.15 -13.64 9.29
CA ASN A 37 9.12 -14.42 8.58
C ASN A 37 8.33 -15.33 9.53
N GLY A 38 8.45 -15.14 10.84
CA GLY A 38 7.72 -15.93 11.82
C GLY A 38 6.26 -15.46 11.94
N ILE A 39 5.34 -16.41 12.02
CA ILE A 39 3.93 -16.12 12.32
C ILE A 39 3.85 -15.49 13.72
N ARG A 40 3.26 -14.29 13.82
CA ARG A 40 3.09 -13.56 15.09
C ARG A 40 1.64 -13.63 15.54
N PRO A 41 1.35 -14.05 16.78
CA PRO A 41 0.00 -13.98 17.32
C PRO A 41 -0.50 -12.53 17.29
N PHE A 42 -1.66 -12.30 16.68
CA PHE A 42 -2.34 -11.03 16.65
C PHE A 42 -3.60 -11.10 17.51
N THR A 43 -3.71 -10.19 18.48
CA THR A 43 -4.92 -10.03 19.30
C THR A 43 -5.54 -8.68 18.98
N ALA A 44 -6.77 -8.68 18.48
CA ALA A 44 -7.52 -7.45 18.27
C ALA A 44 -8.11 -6.98 19.60
N HIS A 45 -7.79 -5.75 19.99
CA HIS A 45 -8.46 -5.07 21.09
C HIS A 45 -9.34 -3.96 20.51
N ILE A 46 -10.66 -4.09 20.70
CA ILE A 46 -11.64 -3.09 20.27
C ILE A 46 -12.24 -2.45 21.53
N PRO A 47 -12.08 -1.13 21.75
CA PRO A 47 -12.63 -0.48 22.92
C PRO A 47 -14.16 -0.35 22.80
N ASP A 48 -14.86 -0.45 23.93
CA ASP A 48 -16.33 -0.42 23.97
C ASP A 48 -16.90 0.89 23.41
N GLU A 49 -16.21 2.02 23.63
CA GLU A 49 -16.58 3.33 23.07
C GLU A 49 -16.64 3.33 21.54
N ALA A 50 -15.76 2.58 20.87
CA ALA A 50 -15.78 2.47 19.41
C ALA A 50 -16.99 1.66 18.93
N LEU A 51 -17.42 0.66 19.70
CA LEU A 51 -18.63 -0.11 19.42
C LEU A 51 -19.89 0.74 19.64
N VAL A 52 -19.92 1.54 20.71
CA VAL A 52 -21.01 2.48 20.98
C VAL A 52 -21.13 3.53 19.87
N ASP A 53 -20.01 4.13 19.46
CA ASP A 53 -19.98 5.08 18.34
C ASP A 53 -20.45 4.43 17.03
N LEU A 54 -19.96 3.22 16.72
CA LEU A 54 -20.37 2.47 15.54
C LEU A 54 -21.89 2.26 15.50
N ARG A 55 -22.48 1.80 16.61
CA ARG A 55 -23.95 1.60 16.72
C ARG A 55 -24.70 2.90 16.54
N ARG A 56 -24.22 4.00 17.12
CA ARG A 56 -24.82 5.33 16.97
C ARG A 56 -24.83 5.77 15.50
N ARG A 57 -23.73 5.57 14.77
CA ARG A 57 -23.61 5.95 13.35
C ARG A 57 -24.50 5.10 12.45
N ILE A 58 -24.58 3.80 12.73
CA ILE A 58 -25.51 2.89 12.03
C ILE A 58 -26.96 3.36 12.22
N ALA A 59 -27.36 3.69 13.45
CA ALA A 59 -28.70 4.19 13.74
C ALA A 59 -28.99 5.54 13.07
N ALA A 60 -27.99 6.41 12.95
CA ALA A 60 -28.09 7.69 12.25
C ALA A 60 -28.03 7.59 10.72
N THR A 61 -27.88 6.38 10.15
CA THR A 61 -27.73 6.19 8.71
C THR A 61 -29.03 6.51 7.97
N ARG A 62 -28.98 7.47 7.05
CA ARG A 62 -30.06 7.74 6.09
C ARG A 62 -29.97 6.76 4.93
N TRP A 63 -30.93 5.87 4.82
CA TRP A 63 -31.01 4.88 3.74
C TRP A 63 -31.55 5.51 2.45
N PRO A 64 -31.02 5.15 1.27
CA PRO A 64 -31.58 5.57 -0.01
C PRO A 64 -32.95 4.92 -0.24
N GLY A 65 -33.70 5.42 -1.24
CA GLY A 65 -34.95 4.80 -1.69
C GLY A 65 -34.73 3.43 -2.33
N ARG A 66 -35.83 2.74 -2.66
CA ARG A 66 -35.81 1.45 -3.37
C ARG A 66 -35.16 1.61 -4.75
N GLU A 67 -34.50 0.55 -5.21
CA GLU A 67 -33.91 0.45 -6.55
C GLU A 67 -34.94 0.63 -7.66
N THR A 68 -34.47 1.12 -8.80
CA THR A 68 -35.30 1.35 -9.98
C THR A 68 -35.40 0.14 -10.89
N VAL A 69 -34.47 -0.82 -10.77
CA VAL A 69 -34.40 -2.02 -11.61
C VAL A 69 -34.62 -3.29 -10.79
N ALA A 70 -35.15 -4.31 -11.45
CA ALA A 70 -35.52 -5.56 -10.80
C ALA A 70 -34.35 -6.54 -10.64
N ASP A 71 -33.21 -6.33 -11.31
CA ASP A 71 -32.00 -7.15 -11.24
C ASP A 71 -30.94 -6.55 -10.29
N GLU A 72 -29.76 -7.18 -10.21
CA GLU A 72 -28.65 -6.75 -9.34
C GLU A 72 -27.62 -5.85 -10.05
N SER A 73 -27.96 -5.28 -11.21
CA SER A 73 -27.05 -4.40 -11.95
C SER A 73 -26.68 -3.12 -11.17
N GLN A 74 -27.51 -2.72 -10.20
CA GLN A 74 -27.26 -1.60 -9.29
C GLN A 74 -26.56 -2.00 -7.98
N GLY A 75 -26.12 -3.26 -7.86
CA GLY A 75 -25.39 -3.77 -6.70
C GLY A 75 -26.29 -4.42 -5.64
N VAL A 76 -25.84 -4.36 -4.39
CA VAL A 76 -26.50 -5.05 -3.27
C VAL A 76 -27.84 -4.40 -2.97
N ARG A 77 -28.92 -5.20 -3.10
CA ARG A 77 -30.29 -4.82 -2.73
C ARG A 77 -30.35 -4.14 -1.36
N LEU A 78 -31.12 -3.05 -1.29
CA LEU A 78 -31.34 -2.22 -0.12
C LEU A 78 -31.85 -3.06 1.04
N ALA A 79 -32.84 -3.94 0.79
CA ALA A 79 -33.39 -4.83 1.81
C ALA A 79 -32.31 -5.72 2.45
N ARG A 80 -31.36 -6.23 1.65
CA ARG A 80 -30.26 -7.05 2.15
C ARG A 80 -29.30 -6.22 3.00
N ARG A 81 -28.90 -5.04 2.52
CA ARG A 81 -27.93 -4.18 3.22
C ARG A 81 -28.51 -3.58 4.50
N SER A 82 -29.74 -3.08 4.49
CA SER A 82 -30.36 -2.47 5.67
C SER A 82 -30.64 -3.50 6.76
N THR A 83 -31.07 -4.70 6.40
CA THR A 83 -31.32 -5.78 7.37
C THR A 83 -30.05 -6.18 8.11
N THR A 84 -28.92 -6.32 7.41
CA THR A 84 -27.63 -6.68 8.04
C THR A 84 -27.11 -5.58 8.95
N CYS A 85 -27.32 -4.30 8.61
CA CYS A 85 -26.83 -3.20 9.45
C CYS A 85 -27.73 -2.92 10.65
N ILE A 86 -29.04 -3.18 10.56
CA ILE A 86 -30.01 -2.81 11.62
C ILE A 86 -30.23 -3.96 12.63
N ARG A 87 -29.88 -5.19 12.27
CA ARG A 87 -29.93 -6.34 13.19
C ARG A 87 -28.67 -6.44 14.05
#